data_AF-A0A8S3RBQ3-F1
#
_entry.id   AF-A0A8S3RBQ3-F1
#
_cell.length_a   1.000
_cell.length_b   1.000
_cell.length_c   1.000
_cell.angle_alpha   90.00
_cell.angle_beta   90.00
_cell.angle_gamma   90.00
#
_symmetry.space_group_name_H-M   'P 1'
#
loop_
_entity.id
_entity.type
_entity.pdbx_description
1 polymer ?
#
loop_
_entity_poly.entity_id
_entity_poly.type
_entity_poly.pdbx_seq_one_letter_code
_entity_poly.pdbx_strand_id
1 'polypeptide(L)'
;MSNKDLKKENKKPKKSKYYIDLSRREIKNSNIHLKKGNKELKKSNIDLKKGNKELKKGNKDFKLEINNEEKSSIHRENKELKNILLDKVSEVKRLETRLEEYAAELEGIPSLKSRIEHLQTDNAELEKRLNEAAGNKLRDNNPNIADLSDINRPTSLAEKFSSLYTDEYTDAIEVIMRMTWMGQLVGSTFDWLKKCYEWCQRLAKEQRETLINRSRFMENHGVCIILD
;
A
#
# COMPACT_ATOMS: atom_id res chain seq x y z
N MET A 1 66.93 71.54 -90.06
CA MET A 1 66.92 71.22 -88.62
C MET A 1 68.33 71.36 -88.06
N SER A 2 68.54 72.12 -86.98
CA SER A 2 69.87 72.33 -86.39
C SER A 2 70.31 71.08 -85.60
N ASN A 3 71.60 70.77 -85.59
CA ASN A 3 72.20 69.62 -84.91
C ASN A 3 71.92 69.61 -83.37
N LYS A 4 71.49 70.76 -82.81
CA LYS A 4 70.99 70.88 -81.43
C LYS A 4 69.57 70.33 -81.23
N ASP A 5 68.69 70.43 -82.22
CA ASP A 5 67.30 69.95 -82.16
C ASP A 5 67.25 68.41 -82.26
N LEU A 6 68.07 67.84 -83.14
CA LEU A 6 68.28 66.38 -83.26
C LEU A 6 68.83 65.75 -81.96
N LYS A 7 69.68 66.46 -81.20
CA LYS A 7 70.19 66.01 -79.89
C LYS A 7 69.13 66.06 -78.77
N LYS A 8 68.20 67.03 -78.81
CA LYS A 8 67.07 67.09 -77.87
C LYS A 8 66.03 66.02 -78.17
N GLU A 9 65.71 65.80 -79.45
CA GLU A 9 64.81 64.73 -79.87
C GLU A 9 65.34 63.34 -79.52
N ASN A 10 66.65 63.08 -79.63
CA ASN A 10 67.26 61.80 -79.22
C ASN A 10 67.32 61.56 -77.69
N LYS A 11 67.17 62.60 -76.85
CA LYS A 11 67.13 62.45 -75.38
C LYS A 11 65.76 62.01 -74.86
N LYS A 12 64.67 62.39 -75.53
CA LYS A 12 63.29 61.98 -75.19
C LYS A 12 63.07 60.44 -75.26
N PRO A 13 63.44 59.72 -76.34
CA PRO A 13 63.29 58.27 -76.42
C PRO A 13 64.23 57.54 -75.45
N LYS A 14 65.40 58.11 -75.11
CA LYS A 14 66.29 57.55 -74.07
C LYS A 14 65.68 57.62 -72.67
N LYS A 15 65.05 58.75 -72.30
CA LYS A 15 64.30 58.85 -71.03
C LYS A 15 63.09 57.91 -71.00
N SER A 16 62.31 57.85 -72.09
CA SER A 16 61.17 56.93 -72.20
C SER A 16 61.59 55.46 -72.03
N LYS A 17 62.67 55.04 -72.69
CA LYS A 17 63.22 53.69 -72.57
C LYS A 17 63.65 53.35 -71.13
N TYR A 18 64.26 54.30 -70.42
CA TYR A 18 64.63 54.13 -69.01
C TYR A 18 63.41 53.88 -68.10
N TYR A 19 62.34 54.65 -68.24
CA TYR A 19 61.10 54.44 -67.46
C TYR A 19 60.42 53.10 -67.81
N ILE A 20 60.41 52.71 -69.09
CA ILE A 20 59.88 51.42 -69.53
C ILE A 20 60.67 50.26 -68.90
N ASP A 21 62.00 50.36 -68.84
CA ASP A 21 62.86 49.33 -68.24
C ASP A 21 62.70 49.24 -66.71
N LEU A 22 62.43 50.36 -66.04
CA LEU A 22 62.06 50.41 -64.62
C LEU A 22 60.71 49.72 -64.36
N SER A 23 59.66 50.08 -65.12
CA SER A 23 58.35 49.44 -64.98
C SER A 23 58.40 47.94 -65.30
N ARG A 24 59.20 47.50 -66.29
CA ARG A 24 59.41 46.07 -66.54
C ARG A 24 60.05 45.36 -65.35
N ARG A 25 61.00 46.00 -64.66
CA ARG A 25 61.63 45.45 -63.45
C ARG A 25 60.63 45.31 -62.31
N GLU A 26 59.80 46.33 -62.08
CA GLU A 26 58.75 46.30 -61.07
C GLU A 26 57.72 45.19 -61.36
N ILE A 27 57.23 45.08 -62.59
CA ILE A 27 56.31 44.01 -63.01
C ILE A 27 56.95 42.63 -62.80
N LYS A 28 58.24 42.48 -63.10
CA LYS A 28 58.97 41.23 -62.87
C LYS A 28 59.05 40.88 -61.38
N ASN A 29 59.32 41.85 -60.52
CA ASN A 29 59.37 41.66 -59.06
C ASN A 29 57.98 41.30 -58.50
N SER A 30 56.93 42.00 -58.92
CA SER A 30 55.54 41.70 -58.55
C SER A 30 55.14 40.28 -58.96
N ASN A 31 55.52 39.85 -60.17
CA ASN A 31 55.28 38.48 -60.62
C ASN A 31 56.03 37.43 -59.78
N ILE A 32 57.24 37.73 -59.30
CA ILE A 32 57.98 36.84 -58.39
C ILE A 32 57.24 36.72 -57.05
N HIS A 33 56.76 37.84 -56.49
CA HIS A 33 55.97 37.84 -55.27
C HIS A 33 54.65 37.07 -55.42
N LEU A 34 53.91 37.30 -56.51
CA LEU A 34 52.68 36.56 -56.80
C LEU A 34 52.93 35.05 -56.91
N LYS A 35 54.02 34.63 -57.58
CA LYS A 35 54.40 33.21 -57.64
C LYS A 35 54.71 32.62 -56.27
N LYS A 36 55.36 33.37 -55.37
CA LYS A 36 55.62 32.93 -53.99
C LYS A 36 54.32 32.78 -53.20
N GLY A 37 53.48 33.80 -53.19
CA GLY A 37 52.18 33.74 -52.49
C GLY A 37 51.28 32.61 -52.99
N ASN A 38 51.29 32.33 -54.30
CA ASN A 38 50.52 31.23 -54.86
C ASN A 38 51.05 29.85 -54.45
N LYS A 39 52.37 29.72 -54.24
CA LYS A 39 52.96 28.49 -53.67
C LYS A 39 52.56 28.30 -52.21
N GLU A 40 52.56 29.38 -51.42
CA GLU A 40 52.14 29.35 -50.02
C GLU A 40 50.65 28.99 -49.88
N LEU A 41 49.78 29.58 -50.69
CA LEU A 41 48.35 29.23 -50.74
C LEU A 41 48.13 27.75 -51.09
N LYS A 42 48.89 27.20 -52.05
CA LYS A 42 48.82 25.77 -52.38
C LYS A 42 49.22 24.90 -51.19
N LYS A 43 50.28 25.27 -50.46
CA LYS A 43 50.72 24.54 -49.27
C LYS A 43 49.65 24.59 -48.17
N SER A 44 49.13 25.78 -47.86
CA SER A 44 48.07 25.96 -46.87
C SER A 44 46.80 25.15 -47.23
N ASN A 45 46.43 25.09 -48.50
CA ASN A 45 45.28 24.30 -48.95
C ASN A 45 45.50 22.77 -48.80
N ILE A 46 46.75 22.30 -48.95
CA ILE A 46 47.11 20.90 -48.66
C ILE A 46 46.99 20.63 -47.15
N ASP A 47 47.49 21.53 -46.32
CA ASP A 47 47.43 21.41 -44.86
C ASP A 47 45.97 21.42 -44.37
N LEU A 48 45.13 22.31 -44.91
CA LEU A 48 43.69 22.32 -44.63
C LEU A 48 43.00 21.02 -45.05
N LYS A 49 43.33 20.47 -46.22
CA LYS A 49 42.80 19.17 -46.65
C LYS A 49 43.22 18.03 -45.72
N LYS A 50 44.44 18.08 -45.19
CA LYS A 50 44.94 17.10 -44.21
C LYS A 50 44.20 17.23 -42.88
N GLY A 51 44.10 18.43 -42.33
CA GLY A 51 43.34 18.70 -41.09
C GLY A 51 41.88 18.29 -41.19
N ASN A 52 41.22 18.53 -42.34
CA ASN A 52 39.83 18.09 -42.55
C ASN A 52 39.69 16.56 -42.56
N LYS A 53 40.69 15.82 -43.05
CA LYS A 53 40.67 14.35 -42.98
C LYS A 53 40.82 13.84 -41.55
N GLU A 54 41.71 14.46 -40.78
CA GLU A 54 41.94 14.12 -39.37
C GLU A 54 40.69 14.41 -38.53
N LEU A 55 40.04 15.56 -38.70
CA LEU A 55 38.77 15.89 -38.05
C LEU A 55 37.66 14.89 -38.40
N LYS A 56 37.54 14.50 -39.68
CA LYS A 56 36.57 13.48 -40.09
C LYS A 56 36.84 12.11 -39.47
N LYS A 57 38.10 11.76 -39.24
CA LYS A 57 38.47 10.51 -38.56
C LYS A 57 38.14 10.61 -37.06
N GLY A 58 38.59 11.68 -36.39
CA GLY A 58 38.29 11.90 -34.98
C GLY A 58 36.80 11.89 -34.67
N ASN A 59 35.96 12.53 -35.50
CA ASN A 59 34.51 12.48 -35.32
C ASN A 59 33.91 11.07 -35.41
N LYS A 60 34.48 10.19 -36.24
CA LYS A 60 34.02 8.79 -36.32
C LYS A 60 34.44 8.02 -35.08
N ASP A 61 35.68 8.22 -34.64
CA ASP A 61 36.24 7.54 -33.48
C ASP A 61 35.47 7.93 -32.20
N PHE A 62 35.25 9.23 -31.97
CA PHE A 62 34.43 9.72 -30.84
C PHE A 62 33.01 9.15 -30.85
N LYS A 63 32.37 9.09 -32.02
CA LYS A 63 31.00 8.54 -32.13
C LYS A 63 30.95 7.04 -31.80
N LEU A 64 31.99 6.29 -32.15
CA LEU A 64 32.10 4.88 -31.80
C LEU A 64 32.34 4.68 -30.29
N GLU A 65 33.17 5.54 -29.69
CA GLU A 65 33.50 5.48 -28.27
C GLU A 65 32.27 5.76 -27.40
N ILE A 66 31.52 6.83 -27.68
CA ILE A 66 30.26 7.16 -27.00
C ILE A 66 29.26 5.99 -27.09
N ASN A 67 29.05 5.44 -28.30
CA ASN A 67 28.13 4.32 -28.48
C ASN A 67 28.55 3.06 -27.68
N ASN A 68 29.85 2.81 -27.54
CA ASN A 68 30.36 1.65 -26.81
C ASN A 68 30.23 1.83 -25.29
N GLU A 69 30.46 3.04 -24.79
CA GLU A 69 30.26 3.38 -23.37
C GLU A 69 28.79 3.28 -22.98
N GLU A 70 27.89 3.88 -23.75
CA GLU A 70 26.43 3.79 -23.53
C GLU A 70 25.97 2.33 -23.53
N LYS A 71 26.41 1.54 -24.51
CA LYS A 71 26.05 0.12 -24.61
C LYS A 71 26.56 -0.70 -23.42
N SER A 72 27.76 -0.38 -22.93
CA SER A 72 28.35 -1.05 -21.75
C SER A 72 27.61 -0.68 -20.47
N SER A 73 27.20 0.58 -20.32
CA SER A 73 26.39 1.06 -19.19
C SER A 73 25.03 0.36 -19.17
N ILE A 74 24.30 0.38 -20.30
CA ILE A 74 23.00 -0.28 -20.46
C ILE A 74 23.10 -1.78 -20.20
N HIS A 75 24.19 -2.43 -20.61
CA HIS A 75 24.40 -3.86 -20.35
C HIS A 75 24.57 -4.16 -18.85
N ARG A 76 25.29 -3.30 -18.11
CA ARG A 76 25.43 -3.45 -16.64
C ARG A 76 24.10 -3.25 -15.94
N GLU A 77 23.38 -2.19 -16.28
CA GLU A 77 22.08 -1.89 -15.67
C GLU A 77 21.06 -3.01 -15.92
N ASN A 78 20.99 -3.55 -17.15
CA ASN A 78 20.13 -4.69 -17.45
C ASN A 78 20.51 -5.95 -16.65
N LYS A 79 21.80 -6.17 -16.39
CA LYS A 79 22.26 -7.30 -15.56
C LYS A 79 21.82 -7.12 -14.11
N GLU A 80 21.93 -5.91 -13.57
CA GLU A 80 21.46 -5.59 -12.21
C GLU A 80 19.94 -5.74 -12.10
N LEU A 81 19.17 -5.19 -13.04
CA LEU A 81 17.71 -5.33 -13.09
C LEU A 81 17.28 -6.79 -13.16
N LYS A 82 18.00 -7.62 -13.94
CA LYS A 82 17.72 -9.06 -14.01
C LYS A 82 17.95 -9.77 -12.69
N ASN A 83 18.99 -9.41 -11.94
CA ASN A 83 19.26 -9.98 -10.62
C ASN A 83 18.15 -9.57 -9.62
N ILE A 84 17.78 -8.29 -9.60
CA ILE A 84 16.68 -7.79 -8.76
C ILE A 84 15.38 -8.52 -9.09
N LEU A 85 15.09 -8.72 -10.37
CA LEU A 85 13.90 -9.45 -10.81
C LEU A 85 13.91 -10.90 -10.31
N LEU A 86 15.07 -11.58 -10.36
CA LEU A 86 15.22 -12.94 -9.86
C LEU A 86 14.95 -13.04 -8.36
N ASP A 87 15.44 -12.08 -7.57
CA ASP A 87 15.17 -12.01 -6.13
C ASP A 87 13.68 -11.78 -5.86
N LYS A 88 13.04 -10.86 -6.59
CA LYS A 88 11.60 -10.58 -6.45
C LYS A 88 10.74 -11.77 -6.83
N VAL A 89 11.09 -12.52 -7.88
CA VAL A 89 10.38 -13.76 -8.26
C VAL A 89 10.51 -14.81 -7.15
N SER A 90 11.68 -14.92 -6.53
CA SER A 90 11.90 -15.85 -5.43
C SER A 90 11.05 -15.48 -4.20
N GLU A 91 10.91 -14.19 -3.93
CA GLU A 91 10.06 -13.70 -2.84
C GLU A 91 8.57 -13.95 -3.11
N VAL A 92 8.10 -13.71 -4.33
CA VAL A 92 6.71 -14.00 -4.72
C VAL A 92 6.36 -15.47 -4.46
N LYS A 93 7.24 -16.40 -4.85
CA LYS A 93 7.02 -17.84 -4.60
C LYS A 93 6.90 -18.19 -3.11
N ARG A 94 7.70 -17.56 -2.26
CA ARG A 94 7.61 -17.75 -0.80
C ARG A 94 6.28 -17.24 -0.27
N LEU A 95 5.83 -16.09 -0.75
CA LEU A 95 4.55 -15.52 -0.35
C LEU A 95 3.38 -16.38 -0.81
N GLU A 96 3.43 -16.93 -2.03
CA GLU A 96 2.44 -17.89 -2.53
C GLU A 96 2.35 -19.13 -1.64
N THR A 97 3.49 -19.72 -1.26
CA THR A 97 3.53 -20.89 -0.37
C THR A 97 2.90 -20.58 0.99
N ARG A 98 3.23 -19.42 1.59
CA ARG A 98 2.62 -19.00 2.87
C ARG A 98 1.11 -18.79 2.75
N LEU A 99 0.64 -18.30 1.59
CA LEU A 99 -0.78 -18.07 1.36
C LEU A 99 -1.54 -19.40 1.25
N GLU A 100 -0.95 -20.42 0.63
CA GLU A 100 -1.47 -21.79 0.63
C GLU A 100 -1.52 -22.39 2.04
N GLU A 101 -0.47 -22.19 2.86
CA GLU A 101 -0.45 -22.64 4.25
C GLU A 101 -1.58 -22.01 5.09
N TYR A 102 -1.78 -20.69 4.98
CA TYR A 102 -2.88 -20.00 5.67
C TYR A 102 -4.26 -20.45 5.17
N ALA A 103 -4.41 -20.76 3.88
CA ALA A 103 -5.66 -21.27 3.34
C ALA A 103 -6.00 -22.66 3.93
N ALA A 104 -5.01 -23.55 4.04
CA ALA A 104 -5.18 -24.87 4.65
C ALA A 104 -5.54 -24.77 6.15
N GLU A 105 -4.94 -23.82 6.88
CA GLU A 105 -5.28 -23.59 8.29
C GLU A 105 -6.72 -23.07 8.46
N LEU A 106 -7.19 -22.20 7.57
CA LEU A 106 -8.57 -21.70 7.55
C LEU A 106 -9.59 -22.81 7.26
N GLU A 107 -9.28 -23.80 6.42
CA GLU A 107 -10.16 -24.95 6.17
C GLU A 107 -10.42 -25.80 7.43
N GLY A 108 -9.52 -25.78 8.41
CA GLY A 108 -9.69 -26.50 9.67
C GLY A 108 -10.71 -25.85 10.63
N ILE A 109 -10.90 -24.53 10.54
CA ILE A 109 -11.70 -23.74 11.48
C ILE A 109 -13.18 -24.16 11.52
N PRO A 110 -13.87 -24.39 10.39
CA PRO A 110 -15.27 -24.84 10.41
C PRO A 110 -15.48 -26.15 11.17
N SER A 111 -14.54 -27.10 11.03
CA SER A 111 -14.62 -28.41 11.70
C SER A 111 -14.46 -28.28 13.22
N LEU A 112 -13.55 -27.41 13.66
CA LEU A 112 -13.34 -27.11 15.08
C LEU A 112 -14.53 -26.38 15.67
N LYS A 113 -15.11 -25.42 14.93
CA LYS A 113 -16.31 -24.69 15.34
C LYS A 113 -17.50 -25.63 15.54
N SER A 114 -17.73 -26.54 14.59
CA SER A 114 -18.77 -27.57 14.71
C SER A 114 -18.52 -28.50 15.91
N ARG A 115 -17.26 -28.87 16.19
CA ARG A 115 -16.93 -29.67 17.37
C ARG A 115 -17.25 -28.94 18.67
N ILE A 116 -16.94 -27.64 18.76
CA ILE A 116 -17.25 -26.81 19.93
C ILE A 116 -18.76 -26.75 20.16
N GLU A 117 -19.54 -26.53 19.10
CA GLU A 117 -21.01 -26.45 19.20
C GLU A 117 -21.63 -27.78 19.68
N HIS A 118 -21.13 -28.91 19.18
CA HIS A 118 -21.53 -30.23 19.67
C HIS A 118 -21.19 -30.43 21.16
N LEU A 119 -19.96 -30.10 21.57
CA LEU A 119 -19.55 -30.22 22.97
C LEU A 119 -20.37 -29.31 23.90
N GLN A 120 -20.73 -28.10 23.46
CA GLN A 120 -21.59 -27.20 24.21
C GLN A 120 -23.00 -27.78 24.39
N THR A 121 -23.55 -28.39 23.34
CA THR A 121 -24.85 -29.06 23.38
C THR A 121 -24.83 -30.24 24.34
N ASP A 122 -23.80 -31.09 24.25
CA ASP A 122 -23.65 -32.26 25.13
C ASP A 122 -23.49 -31.83 26.59
N ASN A 123 -22.70 -30.79 26.87
CA ASN A 123 -22.56 -30.24 28.22
C ASN A 123 -23.90 -29.73 28.77
N ALA A 124 -24.67 -28.97 27.98
CA ALA A 124 -25.97 -28.46 28.40
C ALA A 124 -26.95 -29.61 28.73
N GLU A 125 -26.92 -30.69 27.94
CA GLU A 125 -27.75 -31.86 28.21
C GLU A 125 -27.30 -32.65 29.45
N LEU A 126 -25.99 -32.79 29.64
CA LEU A 126 -25.43 -33.43 30.85
C LEU A 126 -25.76 -32.62 32.11
N GLU A 127 -25.63 -31.30 32.07
CA GLU A 127 -26.02 -30.42 33.17
C GLU A 127 -27.51 -30.56 33.49
N LYS A 128 -28.37 -30.59 32.47
CA LYS A 128 -29.82 -30.81 32.65
C LYS A 128 -30.09 -32.15 33.35
N ARG A 129 -29.52 -33.24 32.85
CA ARG A 129 -29.70 -34.58 33.44
C ARG A 129 -29.14 -34.67 34.86
N LEU A 130 -28.01 -34.02 35.13
CA LEU A 130 -27.41 -33.95 36.45
C LEU A 130 -28.30 -33.20 37.43
N ASN A 131 -28.86 -32.06 37.02
CA ASN A 131 -29.77 -31.26 37.81
C ASN A 131 -31.08 -32.00 38.09
N GLU A 132 -31.63 -32.71 37.10
CA GLU A 132 -32.81 -33.59 37.27
C GLU A 132 -32.52 -34.73 38.25
N ALA A 133 -31.40 -35.42 38.10
CA ALA A 133 -31.01 -36.52 38.99
C ALA A 133 -30.73 -36.05 40.43
N ALA A 134 -30.08 -34.89 40.59
CA ALA A 134 -29.81 -34.27 41.88
C ALA A 134 -31.11 -33.78 42.54
N GLY A 135 -32.00 -33.13 41.78
CA GLY A 135 -33.31 -32.68 42.25
C GLY A 135 -34.19 -33.86 42.71
N ASN A 136 -34.25 -34.94 41.92
CA ASN A 136 -35.02 -36.14 42.27
C ASN A 136 -34.50 -36.81 43.55
N LYS A 137 -33.17 -36.92 43.72
CA LYS A 137 -32.57 -37.49 44.94
C LYS A 137 -32.78 -36.62 46.19
N LEU A 138 -32.85 -35.30 46.02
CA LEU A 138 -33.13 -34.40 47.14
C LEU A 138 -34.61 -34.36 47.51
N ARG A 139 -35.51 -34.57 46.55
CA ARG A 139 -36.97 -34.61 46.77
C ARG A 139 -37.47 -35.93 47.34
N ASP A 140 -36.74 -37.03 47.17
CA ASP A 140 -37.08 -38.32 47.74
C ASP A 140 -37.16 -38.21 49.27
N ASN A 141 -38.39 -38.25 49.81
CA ASN A 141 -38.75 -38.02 51.22
C ASN A 141 -38.62 -36.58 51.78
N ASN A 142 -38.45 -35.54 50.94
CA ASN A 142 -38.44 -34.14 51.41
C ASN A 142 -39.20 -33.19 50.44
N PRO A 143 -40.52 -33.02 50.62
CA PRO A 143 -41.35 -32.16 49.77
C PRO A 143 -40.94 -30.67 49.80
N ASN A 144 -40.27 -30.24 50.87
CA ASN A 144 -39.85 -28.85 51.08
C ASN A 144 -38.54 -28.47 50.38
N ILE A 145 -37.86 -29.40 49.70
CA ILE A 145 -36.61 -29.07 49.00
C ILE A 145 -36.93 -28.50 47.60
N ALA A 146 -36.39 -27.31 47.34
CA ALA A 146 -36.57 -26.54 46.11
C ALA A 146 -36.17 -27.34 44.86
N ASP A 147 -36.91 -27.11 43.77
CA ASP A 147 -36.65 -27.74 42.48
C ASP A 147 -35.32 -27.28 41.88
N LEU A 148 -34.30 -28.14 41.89
CA LEU A 148 -33.03 -27.85 41.24
C LEU A 148 -33.08 -27.99 39.71
N SER A 149 -34.20 -28.42 39.13
CA SER A 149 -34.42 -28.37 37.68
C SER A 149 -35.08 -27.05 37.23
N ASP A 150 -35.64 -26.26 38.16
CA ASP A 150 -36.27 -24.98 37.81
C ASP A 150 -35.22 -23.95 37.42
N ILE A 151 -35.27 -23.56 36.14
CA ILE A 151 -34.38 -22.60 35.52
C ILE A 151 -34.65 -21.15 35.96
N ASN A 152 -35.80 -20.90 36.58
CA ASN A 152 -36.25 -19.62 37.09
C ASN A 152 -36.13 -19.53 38.63
N ARG A 153 -35.50 -20.53 39.27
CA ARG A 153 -35.22 -20.45 40.71
C ARG A 153 -34.34 -19.25 41.04
N PRO A 154 -34.43 -18.68 42.27
CA PRO A 154 -33.69 -17.47 42.64
C PRO A 154 -32.17 -17.55 42.42
N THR A 155 -31.56 -18.71 42.69
CA THR A 155 -30.12 -18.93 42.49
C THR A 155 -29.73 -18.98 41.02
N SER A 156 -30.45 -19.72 40.18
CA SER A 156 -30.19 -19.75 38.73
C SER A 156 -30.47 -18.41 38.06
N LEU A 157 -31.45 -17.65 38.57
CA LEU A 157 -31.69 -16.30 38.09
C LEU A 157 -30.52 -15.38 38.45
N ALA A 158 -29.98 -15.48 39.67
CA ALA A 158 -28.79 -14.74 40.08
C ALA A 158 -27.55 -15.11 39.23
N GLU A 159 -27.35 -16.39 38.92
CA GLU A 159 -26.27 -16.86 38.04
C GLU A 159 -26.42 -16.29 36.61
N LYS A 160 -27.62 -16.33 36.03
CA LYS A 160 -27.90 -15.74 34.71
C LYS A 160 -27.66 -14.23 34.68
N PHE A 161 -28.09 -13.51 35.72
CA PHE A 161 -27.79 -12.08 35.83
C PHE A 161 -26.30 -11.83 35.97
N SER A 162 -25.56 -12.67 36.70
CA SER A 162 -24.11 -12.53 36.82
C SER A 162 -23.42 -12.74 35.47
N SER A 163 -23.76 -13.80 34.74
CA SER A 163 -23.19 -14.09 33.41
C SER A 163 -23.51 -12.98 32.41
N LEU A 164 -24.74 -12.40 32.45
CA LEU A 164 -25.11 -11.25 31.64
C LEU A 164 -24.17 -10.06 31.83
N TYR A 165 -23.78 -9.76 33.07
CA TYR A 165 -22.86 -8.67 33.35
C TYR A 165 -21.40 -9.02 33.06
N THR A 166 -20.99 -10.28 33.26
CA THR A 166 -19.59 -10.70 33.11
C THR A 166 -19.21 -10.94 31.65
N ASP A 167 -20.06 -11.64 30.89
CA ASP A 167 -19.73 -12.13 29.55
C ASP A 167 -20.38 -11.23 28.49
N GLU A 168 -21.71 -11.24 28.42
CA GLU A 168 -22.46 -10.68 27.29
C GLU A 168 -22.44 -9.14 27.27
N TYR A 169 -22.52 -8.50 28.43
CA TYR A 169 -22.40 -7.04 28.55
C TYR A 169 -20.98 -6.57 28.25
N THR A 170 -19.96 -7.30 28.73
CA THR A 170 -18.55 -6.98 28.48
C THR A 170 -18.24 -7.04 27.00
N ASP A 171 -18.66 -8.12 26.32
CA ASP A 171 -18.48 -8.30 24.88
C ASP A 171 -19.19 -7.21 24.07
N ALA A 172 -20.44 -6.87 24.43
CA ALA A 172 -21.19 -5.82 23.76
C ALA A 172 -20.50 -4.44 23.92
N ILE A 173 -19.98 -4.13 25.10
CA ILE A 173 -19.26 -2.88 25.36
C ILE A 173 -17.93 -2.83 24.59
N GLU A 174 -17.16 -3.92 24.54
CA GLU A 174 -15.94 -3.97 23.73
C GLU A 174 -16.20 -3.66 22.25
N VAL A 175 -17.27 -4.24 21.69
CA VAL A 175 -17.67 -3.98 20.30
C VAL A 175 -18.08 -2.52 20.12
N ILE A 176 -18.86 -1.96 21.04
CA ILE A 176 -19.32 -0.57 21.00
C ILE A 176 -18.12 0.40 21.12
N MET A 177 -17.14 0.10 21.98
CA MET A 177 -15.93 0.91 22.15
C MET A 177 -15.05 0.94 20.89
N ARG A 178 -15.12 -0.07 20.03
CA ARG A 178 -14.40 -0.12 18.75
C ARG A 178 -15.09 0.66 17.62
N MET A 179 -16.34 1.10 17.81
CA MET A 179 -17.12 1.81 16.79
C MET A 179 -17.04 3.34 16.96
N THR A 180 -16.82 4.08 15.87
CA THR A 180 -16.61 5.54 15.87
C THR A 180 -17.87 6.39 16.15
N TRP A 181 -19.07 5.79 16.19
CA TRP A 181 -20.36 6.47 16.38
C TRP A 181 -20.95 6.23 17.79
N MET A 182 -20.08 6.19 18.81
CA MET A 182 -20.38 5.81 20.20
C MET A 182 -21.64 6.47 20.79
N GLY A 183 -21.88 7.77 20.54
CA GLY A 183 -22.91 8.53 21.27
C GLY A 183 -24.35 8.09 21.00
N GLN A 184 -24.70 7.82 19.75
CA GLN A 184 -26.08 7.46 19.37
C GLN A 184 -26.39 6.00 19.69
N LEU A 185 -25.40 5.11 19.54
CA LEU A 185 -25.57 3.69 19.81
C LEU A 185 -25.72 3.43 21.30
N VAL A 186 -24.84 4.00 22.15
CA VAL A 186 -24.93 3.88 23.61
C VAL A 186 -26.25 4.41 24.15
N GLY A 187 -26.72 5.57 23.64
CA GLY A 187 -28.02 6.12 24.03
C GLY A 187 -29.19 5.18 23.69
N SER A 188 -29.17 4.59 22.49
CA SER A 188 -30.21 3.66 22.04
C SER A 188 -30.23 2.37 22.85
N THR A 189 -29.05 1.83 23.19
CA THR A 189 -28.93 0.60 24.00
C THR A 189 -29.40 0.85 25.45
N PHE A 190 -29.05 2.01 26.00
CA PHE A 190 -29.50 2.41 27.35
C PHE A 190 -31.02 2.56 27.42
N ASP A 191 -31.64 3.18 26.40
CA ASP A 191 -33.09 3.32 26.32
C ASP A 191 -33.81 1.97 26.26
N TRP A 192 -33.26 1.00 25.52
CA TRP A 192 -33.78 -0.36 25.49
C TRP A 192 -33.67 -1.06 26.85
N LEU A 193 -32.52 -0.97 27.50
CA LEU A 193 -32.30 -1.54 28.82
C LEU A 193 -33.27 -0.96 29.86
N LYS A 194 -33.49 0.36 29.81
CA LYS A 194 -34.46 1.06 30.67
C LYS A 194 -35.88 0.54 30.46
N LYS A 195 -36.32 0.38 29.20
CA LYS A 195 -37.65 -0.17 28.87
C LYS A 195 -37.83 -1.60 29.38
N CYS A 196 -36.81 -2.45 29.23
CA CYS A 196 -36.84 -3.82 29.74
C CYS A 196 -36.96 -3.84 31.26
N TYR A 197 -36.19 -3.01 31.97
CA TYR A 197 -36.26 -2.89 33.43
C TYR A 197 -37.64 -2.43 33.91
N GLU A 198 -38.19 -1.39 33.29
CA GLU A 198 -39.53 -0.87 33.61
C GLU A 198 -40.63 -1.91 33.35
N TRP A 199 -40.49 -2.71 32.30
CA TRP A 199 -41.40 -3.82 32.00
C TRP A 199 -41.32 -4.92 33.06
N CYS A 200 -40.11 -5.35 33.44
CA CYS A 200 -39.91 -6.34 34.50
C CYS A 200 -40.47 -5.87 35.84
N GLN A 201 -40.27 -4.60 36.21
CA GLN A 201 -40.85 -4.04 37.43
C GLN A 201 -42.37 -4.07 37.43
N ARG A 202 -42.98 -3.72 36.29
CA ARG A 202 -44.44 -3.74 36.14
C ARG A 202 -44.98 -5.15 36.29
N LEU A 203 -44.39 -6.11 35.59
CA LEU A 203 -44.78 -7.52 35.64
C LEU A 203 -44.66 -8.08 37.07
N ALA A 204 -43.56 -7.78 37.77
CA ALA A 204 -43.37 -8.21 39.16
C ALA A 204 -44.43 -7.63 40.10
N LYS A 205 -44.83 -6.37 39.89
CA LYS A 205 -45.89 -5.73 40.67
C LYS A 205 -47.25 -6.38 40.41
N GLU A 206 -47.59 -6.61 39.14
CA GLU A 206 -48.85 -7.28 38.74
C GLU A 206 -48.93 -8.71 39.29
N GLN A 207 -47.84 -9.47 39.21
CA GLN A 207 -47.78 -10.82 39.79
C GLN A 207 -47.97 -10.80 41.31
N ARG A 208 -47.31 -9.86 42.00
CA ARG A 208 -47.47 -9.69 43.45
C ARG A 208 -48.90 -9.31 43.83
N GLU A 209 -49.51 -8.37 43.13
CA GLU A 209 -50.91 -7.96 43.37
C GLU A 209 -51.87 -9.12 43.11
N THR A 210 -51.64 -9.90 42.06
CA THR A 210 -52.43 -11.11 41.76
C THR A 210 -52.34 -12.14 42.89
N LEU A 211 -51.14 -12.40 43.41
CA LEU A 211 -50.91 -13.31 44.54
C LEU A 211 -51.58 -12.81 45.82
N ILE A 212 -51.46 -11.52 46.14
CA ILE A 212 -52.11 -10.92 47.32
C ILE A 212 -53.63 -11.00 47.20
N ASN A 213 -54.19 -10.66 46.03
CA ASN A 213 -55.63 -10.70 45.80
C ASN A 213 -56.16 -12.13 45.88
N ARG A 214 -55.41 -13.11 45.36
CA ARG A 214 -55.75 -14.53 45.46
C ARG A 214 -55.68 -15.02 46.91
N SER A 215 -54.66 -14.62 47.67
CA SER A 215 -54.55 -14.91 49.11
C SER A 215 -55.73 -14.36 49.90
N ARG A 216 -56.10 -13.08 49.69
CA ARG A 216 -57.24 -12.44 50.36
C ARG A 216 -58.58 -13.07 49.97
N PHE A 217 -58.73 -13.46 48.70
CA PHE A 217 -59.92 -14.17 48.24
C PHE A 217 -60.08 -15.51 48.97
N MET A 218 -58.98 -16.25 49.14
CA MET A 218 -58.95 -17.54 49.86
C MET A 218 -59.29 -17.37 51.35
N GLU A 219 -58.73 -16.35 52.01
CA GLU A 219 -59.01 -16.02 53.42
C GLU A 219 -60.50 -15.69 53.64
N ASN A 220 -61.10 -14.90 52.74
CA ASN A 220 -62.50 -14.48 52.86
C ASN A 220 -63.53 -15.59 52.57
N HIS A 221 -63.13 -16.64 51.85
CA HIS A 221 -64.02 -17.75 51.48
C HIS A 221 -63.75 -19.05 52.25
N GLY A 222 -62.87 -19.01 53.27
CA GLY A 222 -62.56 -20.16 54.11
C GLY A 222 -61.94 -21.34 53.37
N VAL A 223 -61.41 -21.13 52.16
CA VAL A 223 -60.76 -22.19 51.38
C VAL A 223 -59.33 -22.31 51.89
N CYS A 224 -59.14 -23.18 52.88
CA CYS A 224 -57.83 -23.60 53.33
C CYS A 224 -57.25 -24.54 52.26
N ILE A 225 -56.17 -24.13 51.60
CA ILE A 225 -55.38 -25.07 50.80
C ILE A 225 -54.64 -25.95 51.80
N ILE A 226 -55.09 -27.20 51.96
CA ILE A 226 -54.19 -28.26 52.38
C ILE A 226 -53.21 -28.40 51.21
N LEU A 227 -52.01 -27.85 51.38
CA LEU A 227 -50.89 -28.10 50.49
C LEU A 227 -50.43 -29.53 50.81
N ASP A 228 -50.92 -30.49 50.03
CA ASP A 228 -50.24 -31.79 49.85
C ASP A 228 -49.09 -31.63 48.86
#